data_AF-A0A940K3N2-F1
#
_entry.id   AF-A0A940K3N2-F1
#
_cell.length_a   1.000
_cell.length_b   1.000
_cell.length_c   1.000
_cell.angle_alpha   90.00
_cell.angle_beta   90.00
_cell.angle_gamma   90.00
#
_symmetry.space_group_name_H-M   'P 1'
#
loop_
_entity.id
_entity.type
_entity.pdbx_description
1 polymer ?
#
loop_
_entity_poly.entity_id
_entity_poly.type
_entity_poly.pdbx_seq_one_letter_code
_entity_poly.pdbx_strand_id
1 'polypeptide(L)'
;MIDWAHFPYFSLAALSIGLAMDAFAVSVAQGACCRPGMGNAARIGLAFGVAQGLMPLGGWALGTTFDETIRDFDHWVAFVLLAVLGAKMVREGLHGDGEAQPLFGWGLLSAAVATSVDAAAAGITLPVLGAPVLLACATIGLVTAALCFAGVLIGAVSGARIGRKAEIAGGLLLIAIGAKIWVEHQFFGG
;
A
#
# COMPACT_ATOMS: atom_id res chain seq x y z
N MET A 1 -25.88 8.36 23.33
CA MET A 1 -24.52 8.83 23.04
C MET A 1 -23.65 7.60 22.91
N ILE A 2 -23.18 7.31 21.69
CA ILE A 2 -22.31 6.15 21.45
C ILE A 2 -20.90 6.57 21.88
N ASP A 3 -20.37 5.91 22.90
CA ASP A 3 -19.03 6.16 23.43
C ASP A 3 -17.97 5.70 22.41
N TRP A 4 -17.49 6.62 21.58
CA TRP A 4 -16.43 6.39 20.59
C TRP A 4 -15.06 6.06 21.21
N ALA A 5 -14.91 6.24 22.53
CA ALA A 5 -13.68 5.93 23.27
C ALA A 5 -13.34 4.42 23.31
N HIS A 6 -14.29 3.53 22.99
CA HIS A 6 -14.10 2.07 23.06
C HIS A 6 -13.72 1.40 21.71
N PHE A 7 -13.66 2.15 20.59
CA PHE A 7 -13.33 1.58 19.27
C PHE A 7 -12.01 2.02 18.61
N PRO A 8 -10.94 2.45 19.32
CA PRO A 8 -9.68 2.79 18.65
C PRO A 8 -9.09 1.58 17.89
N TYR A 9 -9.37 0.37 18.36
CA TYR A 9 -8.91 -0.88 17.73
C TYR A 9 -9.60 -1.20 16.40
N PHE A 10 -10.89 -0.87 16.25
CA PHE A 10 -11.61 -1.11 15.00
C PHE A 10 -11.12 -0.16 13.90
N SER A 11 -11.00 1.13 14.22
CA SER A 11 -10.46 2.14 13.30
C SER A 11 -9.01 1.82 12.91
N LEU A 12 -8.19 1.36 13.87
CA LEU A 12 -6.82 0.93 13.61
C LEU A 12 -6.76 -0.31 12.72
N ALA A 13 -7.64 -1.30 12.92
CA ALA A 13 -7.72 -2.48 12.07
C ALA A 13 -8.15 -2.11 10.64
N ALA A 14 -9.17 -1.26 10.50
CA ALA A 14 -9.63 -0.77 9.20
C ALA A 14 -8.53 0.02 8.46
N LEU A 15 -7.82 0.90 9.17
CA LEU A 15 -6.66 1.62 8.63
C LEU A 15 -5.55 0.66 8.19
N SER A 16 -5.20 -0.31 9.04
CA SER A 16 -4.14 -1.28 8.75
C SER A 16 -4.46 -2.13 7.51
N ILE A 17 -5.73 -2.52 7.34
CA ILE A 17 -6.18 -3.24 6.14
C ILE A 17 -6.12 -2.32 4.92
N GLY A 18 -6.59 -1.09 5.03
CA GLY A 18 -6.58 -0.11 3.94
C GLY A 18 -5.17 0.14 3.39
N LEU A 19 -4.21 0.43 4.28
CA LEU A 19 -2.81 0.67 3.92
C LEU A 19 -2.10 -0.56 3.35
N ALA A 20 -2.56 -1.76 3.70
CA ALA A 20 -1.99 -3.00 3.19
C ALA A 20 -2.41 -3.31 1.75
N MET A 21 -3.43 -2.65 1.20
CA MET A 21 -4.04 -3.02 -0.10
C MET A 21 -3.09 -2.83 -1.28
N ASP A 22 -2.29 -1.77 -1.29
CA ASP A 22 -1.35 -1.50 -2.39
C ASP A 22 -0.22 -2.56 -2.42
N ALA A 23 0.35 -2.87 -1.25
CA ALA A 23 1.34 -3.92 -1.10
C ALA A 23 0.75 -5.32 -1.38
N PHE A 24 -0.51 -5.55 -1.02
CA PHE A 24 -1.23 -6.79 -1.32
C PHE A 24 -1.42 -6.98 -2.83
N ALA A 25 -1.82 -5.94 -3.56
CA ALA A 25 -1.98 -6.00 -5.01
C ALA A 25 -0.66 -6.37 -5.72
N VAL A 26 0.45 -5.76 -5.32
CA VAL A 26 1.78 -6.09 -5.84
C VAL A 26 2.18 -7.53 -5.48
N SER A 27 1.86 -7.98 -4.27
CA SER A 27 2.15 -9.35 -3.81
C SER A 27 1.34 -10.41 -4.58
N VAL A 28 0.07 -10.14 -4.90
CA VAL A 28 -0.76 -11.00 -5.74
C VAL A 28 -0.21 -11.06 -7.17
N ALA A 29 0.18 -9.93 -7.75
CA ALA A 29 0.79 -9.89 -9.08
C ALA A 29 2.09 -10.73 -9.11
N GLN A 30 2.95 -10.57 -8.11
CA GLN A 30 4.17 -11.38 -7.96
C GLN A 30 3.90 -12.87 -7.78
N GLY A 31 2.89 -13.22 -6.98
CA GLY A 31 2.42 -14.60 -6.86
C GLY A 31 1.99 -15.18 -8.20
N ALA A 32 1.16 -14.43 -8.94
CA ALA A 32 0.55 -14.89 -10.17
C ALA A 32 1.53 -15.05 -11.32
N CYS A 33 2.53 -14.17 -11.41
CA CYS A 33 3.50 -14.22 -12.47
C CYS A 33 4.71 -15.12 -12.16
N CYS A 34 5.24 -15.07 -10.93
CA CYS A 34 6.53 -15.68 -10.62
C CYS A 34 6.41 -16.97 -9.80
N ARG A 35 5.24 -17.25 -9.20
CA ARG A 35 4.99 -18.42 -8.32
C ARG A 35 6.13 -18.70 -7.34
N PRO A 36 6.59 -17.70 -6.57
CA PRO A 36 7.75 -17.86 -5.70
C PRO A 36 7.46 -18.93 -4.63
N GLY A 37 8.48 -19.72 -4.27
CA GLY A 37 8.37 -20.70 -3.18
C GLY A 37 8.07 -20.05 -1.83
N MET A 38 7.62 -20.85 -0.86
CA MET A 38 7.14 -20.39 0.46
C MET A 38 8.11 -19.44 1.18
N GLY A 39 9.43 -19.70 1.09
CA GLY A 39 10.45 -18.85 1.70
C GLY A 39 10.54 -17.46 1.05
N ASN A 40 10.32 -17.36 -0.26
CA ASN A 40 10.31 -16.08 -0.97
C ASN A 40 8.98 -15.33 -0.78
N ALA A 41 7.86 -16.04 -0.68
CA ALA A 41 6.58 -15.45 -0.27
C ALA A 41 6.68 -14.81 1.13
N ALA A 42 7.33 -15.50 2.07
CA ALA A 42 7.58 -14.95 3.40
C ALA A 42 8.51 -13.72 3.37
N ARG A 43 9.56 -13.72 2.54
CA ARG A 43 10.44 -12.56 2.35
C ARG A 43 9.71 -11.35 1.78
N ILE A 44 8.83 -11.55 0.79
CA ILE A 44 8.01 -10.49 0.21
C ILE A 44 7.08 -9.92 1.27
N GLY A 45 6.36 -10.79 2.00
CA GLY A 45 5.47 -10.36 3.08
C GLY A 45 6.21 -9.59 4.18
N LEU A 46 7.37 -10.08 4.62
CA LEU A 46 8.19 -9.40 5.63
C LEU A 46 8.73 -8.06 5.12
N ALA A 47 9.18 -7.97 3.86
CA ALA A 47 9.70 -6.73 3.31
C ALA A 47 8.63 -5.63 3.27
N PHE A 48 7.44 -5.95 2.75
CA PHE A 48 6.31 -5.02 2.77
C PHE A 48 5.86 -4.71 4.20
N GLY A 49 5.71 -5.72 5.06
CA GLY A 49 5.29 -5.52 6.45
C GLY A 49 6.25 -4.62 7.25
N VAL A 50 7.57 -4.79 7.07
CA VAL A 50 8.57 -3.92 7.71
C VAL A 50 8.51 -2.51 7.14
N ALA A 51 8.40 -2.35 5.82
CA ALA A 51 8.29 -1.03 5.19
C ALA A 51 7.03 -0.28 5.66
N GLN A 52 5.86 -0.92 5.59
CA GLN A 52 4.58 -0.38 6.05
C GLN A 52 4.53 -0.14 7.56
N GLY A 53 5.24 -0.94 8.37
CA GLY A 53 5.31 -0.73 9.81
C GLY A 53 6.24 0.42 10.21
N LEU A 54 7.33 0.65 9.46
CA LEU A 54 8.31 1.70 9.77
C LEU A 54 7.91 3.07 9.22
N MET A 55 7.27 3.13 8.05
CA MET A 55 6.91 4.40 7.42
C MET A 55 5.98 5.30 8.25
N PRO A 56 4.96 4.79 8.96
CA PRO A 56 4.11 5.61 9.82
C PRO A 56 4.89 6.26 10.97
N LEU A 57 5.98 5.67 11.45
CA LEU A 57 6.88 6.30 12.43
C LEU A 57 7.57 7.53 11.84
N GLY A 58 8.03 7.43 10.59
CA GLY A 58 8.63 8.55 9.87
C GLY A 58 7.61 9.68 9.66
N GLY A 59 6.40 9.33 9.23
CA GLY A 59 5.29 10.28 9.11
C GLY A 59 4.93 10.96 10.43
N TRP A 60 4.85 10.19 11.51
CA TRP A 60 4.57 10.70 12.85
C TRP A 60 5.66 11.65 13.37
N ALA A 61 6.93 11.30 13.17
CA ALA A 61 8.06 12.15 13.57
C ALA A 61 8.08 13.48 12.78
N LEU A 62 7.73 13.45 11.51
CA LEU A 62 7.56 14.66 10.69
C LEU A 62 6.34 15.47 11.15
N GLY A 63 5.20 14.83 11.39
CA GLY A 63 3.97 15.50 11.83
C GLY A 63 4.13 16.24 13.17
N THR A 64 4.88 15.68 14.11
CA THR A 64 5.15 16.33 15.41
C THR A 64 6.15 17.49 15.34
N THR A 65 6.90 17.63 14.24
CA THR A 65 7.89 18.70 14.03
C THR A 65 7.32 19.88 13.23
N PHE A 66 6.24 19.67 12.47
CA PHE A 66 5.69 20.62 11.49
C PHE A 66 4.23 21.02 11.83
N ASP A 67 3.96 21.34 13.09
CA ASP A 67 2.62 21.63 13.64
C ASP A 67 1.86 22.78 12.95
N GLU A 68 2.53 23.61 12.13
CA GLU A 68 1.89 24.77 11.46
C GLU A 68 1.89 24.74 9.92
N THR A 69 2.47 23.75 9.22
CA THR A 69 2.64 23.84 7.74
C THR A 69 2.05 22.66 6.94
N ILE A 70 1.62 21.57 7.57
CA ILE A 70 1.13 20.37 6.86
C ILE A 70 -0.40 20.38 6.66
N ARG A 71 -0.99 21.54 6.34
CA ARG A 71 -2.39 21.58 5.89
C ARG A 71 -2.57 21.45 4.37
N ASP A 72 -1.49 21.63 3.62
CA ASP A 72 -1.49 21.66 2.15
C ASP A 72 -0.48 20.68 1.52
N PHE A 73 -0.18 19.53 2.16
CA PHE A 73 0.52 18.48 1.41
C PHE A 73 -0.46 17.89 0.39
N ASP A 74 -0.20 18.29 -0.84
CA ASP A 74 -1.20 18.68 -1.81
C ASP A 74 -1.68 17.44 -2.59
N HIS A 75 -2.99 17.27 -2.69
CA HIS A 75 -3.67 16.05 -3.17
C HIS A 75 -3.21 15.59 -4.56
N TRP A 76 -2.57 16.46 -5.35
CA TRP A 76 -1.95 16.11 -6.62
C TRP A 76 -0.75 15.16 -6.49
N VAL A 77 -0.04 15.15 -5.36
CA VAL A 77 1.09 14.21 -5.13
C VAL A 77 0.56 12.77 -5.02
N ALA A 78 -0.56 12.56 -4.32
CA ALA A 78 -1.24 11.27 -4.26
C ALA A 78 -1.73 10.82 -5.65
N PHE A 79 -2.28 11.74 -6.45
CA PHE A 79 -2.65 11.46 -7.84
C PHE A 79 -1.46 11.01 -8.68
N VAL A 80 -0.33 11.74 -8.64
CA VAL A 80 0.87 11.41 -9.43
C VAL A 80 1.43 10.05 -9.03
N LEU A 81 1.49 9.75 -7.73
CA LEU A 81 1.99 8.45 -7.24
C LEU A 81 1.09 7.29 -7.68
N LEU A 82 -0.24 7.41 -7.51
CA LEU A 82 -1.20 6.38 -7.93
C LEU A 82 -1.21 6.20 -9.46
N ALA A 83 -1.09 7.30 -10.21
CA ALA A 83 -1.01 7.25 -11.67
C ALA A 83 0.28 6.55 -12.15
N VAL A 84 1.43 6.83 -11.53
CA VAL A 84 2.71 6.20 -11.89
C VAL A 84 2.70 4.71 -11.55
N LEU A 85 2.23 4.33 -10.36
CA LEU A 85 2.13 2.93 -9.94
C LEU A 85 1.14 2.16 -10.84
N GLY A 86 -0.05 2.72 -11.06
CA GLY A 86 -1.06 2.12 -11.92
C GLY A 86 -0.62 2.01 -13.37
N ALA A 87 0.05 3.02 -13.93
CA ALA A 87 0.61 2.98 -15.28
C ALA A 87 1.72 1.92 -15.42
N LYS A 88 2.54 1.74 -14.37
CA LYS A 88 3.56 0.69 -14.35
C LYS A 88 2.92 -0.71 -14.40
N MET A 89 1.90 -0.97 -13.57
CA MET A 89 1.17 -2.24 -13.56
C MET A 89 0.44 -2.50 -14.88
N VAL A 90 -0.18 -1.48 -15.48
CA VAL A 90 -0.80 -1.60 -16.81
C VAL A 90 0.25 -1.90 -17.88
N ARG A 91 1.40 -1.23 -17.84
CA ARG A 91 2.50 -1.47 -18.79
C ARG A 91 3.08 -2.88 -18.67
N GLU A 92 3.30 -3.36 -17.45
CA GLU A 92 3.76 -4.74 -17.17
C GLU A 92 2.74 -5.77 -17.62
N GLY A 93 1.45 -5.53 -17.39
CA GLY A 93 0.37 -6.41 -17.86
C GLY A 93 0.17 -6.41 -19.39
N LEU A 94 0.43 -5.29 -20.09
CA LEU A 94 0.26 -5.17 -21.54
C LEU A 94 1.48 -5.64 -22.36
N HIS A 95 2.71 -5.43 -21.87
CA HIS A 95 3.94 -5.81 -22.56
C HIS A 95 4.57 -7.12 -22.05
N GLY A 96 3.99 -7.73 -21.02
CA GLY A 96 4.42 -9.02 -20.45
C GLY A 96 4.06 -10.22 -21.35
N ASP A 97 4.77 -10.36 -22.46
CA ASP A 97 5.11 -11.67 -23.05
C ASP A 97 6.53 -12.14 -22.63
N GLY A 98 7.25 -11.31 -21.85
CA GLY A 98 8.49 -11.68 -21.18
C GLY A 98 8.23 -12.18 -19.75
N GLU A 99 8.97 -13.20 -19.31
CA GLU A 99 8.94 -13.70 -17.94
C GLU A 99 9.00 -12.53 -16.94
N ALA A 100 7.94 -12.29 -16.16
CA ALA A 100 8.05 -11.26 -15.13
C ALA A 100 9.17 -11.65 -14.18
N GLN A 101 10.07 -10.70 -13.95
CA GLN A 101 11.18 -10.95 -13.08
C GLN A 101 10.68 -10.94 -11.64
N PRO A 102 11.04 -11.95 -10.84
CA PRO A 102 10.63 -11.99 -9.45
C PRO A 102 11.24 -10.80 -8.69
N LEU A 103 10.41 -10.12 -7.90
CA LEU A 103 10.82 -9.00 -7.07
C LEU A 103 11.85 -9.48 -6.02
N PHE A 104 13.12 -9.28 -6.30
CA PHE A 104 14.23 -9.56 -5.38
C PHE A 104 15.18 -8.38 -5.27
N GLY A 105 15.85 -8.28 -4.11
CA GLY A 105 16.83 -7.24 -3.83
C GLY A 105 16.25 -5.84 -4.03
N TRP A 106 16.84 -5.08 -4.95
CA TRP A 106 16.48 -3.68 -5.22
C TRP A 106 15.05 -3.52 -5.78
N GLY A 107 14.54 -4.51 -6.52
CA GLY A 107 13.18 -4.47 -7.05
C GLY A 107 12.13 -4.57 -5.94
N LEU A 108 12.38 -5.43 -4.94
CA LEU A 108 11.51 -5.57 -3.77
C LEU A 108 11.57 -4.34 -2.87
N LEU A 109 12.77 -3.81 -2.64
CA LEU A 109 12.96 -2.60 -1.83
C LEU A 109 12.28 -1.37 -2.47
N SER A 110 12.47 -1.16 -3.78
CA SER A 110 11.85 -0.03 -4.47
C SER A 110 10.32 -0.12 -4.49
N ALA A 111 9.76 -1.31 -4.69
CA ALA A 111 8.32 -1.53 -4.61
C ALA A 111 7.78 -1.31 -3.19
N ALA A 112 8.45 -1.86 -2.17
CA ALA A 112 8.05 -1.67 -0.77
C ALA A 112 8.10 -0.20 -0.36
N VAL A 113 9.11 0.56 -0.77
CA VAL A 113 9.17 2.00 -0.51
C VAL A 113 8.06 2.73 -1.25
N ALA A 114 7.87 2.44 -2.54
CA ALA A 114 6.86 3.10 -3.37
C ALA A 114 5.43 2.88 -2.83
N THR A 115 5.10 1.66 -2.41
CA THR A 115 3.79 1.33 -1.84
C THR A 115 3.63 1.78 -0.40
N SER A 116 4.67 2.25 0.30
CA SER A 116 4.58 2.66 1.72
C SER A 116 4.50 4.18 1.93
N VAL A 117 4.49 4.97 0.84
CA VAL A 117 4.40 6.43 0.92
C VAL A 117 3.04 6.86 1.52
N ASP A 118 1.99 6.11 1.23
CA ASP A 118 0.65 6.27 1.82
C ASP A 118 0.66 6.03 3.34
N ALA A 119 1.38 5.02 3.82
CA ALA A 119 1.53 4.69 5.23
C ALA A 119 2.32 5.77 5.98
N ALA A 120 3.29 6.40 5.33
CA ALA A 120 3.97 7.59 5.87
C ALA A 120 3.00 8.77 6.01
N ALA A 121 2.16 9.04 5.00
CA ALA A 121 1.16 10.11 5.09
C ALA A 121 0.12 9.83 6.19
N ALA A 122 -0.35 8.58 6.33
CA ALA A 122 -1.21 8.18 7.43
C ALA A 122 -0.53 8.29 8.81
N GLY A 123 0.80 8.19 8.86
CA GLY A 123 1.59 8.39 10.06
C GLY A 123 1.48 9.79 10.66
N ILE A 124 1.28 10.81 9.83
CA ILE A 124 1.10 12.20 10.26
C ILE A 124 -0.18 12.35 11.10
N THR A 125 -1.22 11.58 10.78
CA THR A 125 -2.54 11.66 11.43
C THR A 125 -2.73 10.65 12.56
N LEU A 126 -1.75 9.78 12.82
CA LEU A 126 -1.78 8.80 13.93
C LEU A 126 -2.07 9.39 15.32
N PRO A 127 -1.57 10.57 15.71
CA PRO A 127 -1.88 11.16 17.02
C PRO A 127 -3.38 11.40 17.25
N VAL A 128 -4.13 11.63 16.16
CA VAL A 128 -5.58 11.89 16.20
C VAL A 128 -6.38 10.61 16.50
N LEU A 129 -5.83 9.43 16.19
CA LEU A 129 -6.47 8.13 16.45
C LEU A 129 -6.48 7.72 17.93
N GLY A 130 -5.71 8.40 18.79
CA GLY A 130 -5.64 8.11 20.22
C GLY A 130 -5.03 6.75 20.59
N ALA A 131 -4.49 6.02 19.61
CA ALA A 131 -3.80 4.75 19.82
C ALA A 131 -2.29 4.98 20.02
N PRO A 132 -1.59 4.15 20.83
CA PRO A 132 -0.14 4.21 20.93
C PRO A 132 0.51 4.02 19.55
N VAL A 133 1.35 4.97 19.14
CA VAL A 133 1.98 4.98 17.80
C VAL A 133 2.70 3.66 17.51
N LEU A 134 3.43 3.15 18.50
CA LEU A 134 4.17 1.88 18.37
C LEU A 134 3.23 0.69 18.16
N LEU A 135 2.07 0.68 18.81
CA LEU A 135 1.04 -0.33 18.61
C LEU A 135 0.46 -0.23 17.20
N ALA A 136 0.16 0.98 16.73
CA ALA A 136 -0.36 1.19 15.40
C ALA A 136 0.61 0.75 14.29
N CYS A 137 1.89 1.08 14.44
CA CYS A 137 2.94 0.66 13.53
C CYS A 137 3.10 -0.86 13.49
N ALA A 138 3.07 -1.51 14.66
CA ALA A 138 3.13 -2.96 14.77
C ALA A 138 1.91 -3.63 14.11
N THR A 139 0.69 -3.11 14.31
CA THR A 139 -0.52 -3.66 13.69
C THR A 139 -0.51 -3.49 12.18
N ILE A 140 -0.13 -2.31 11.67
CA ILE A 140 -0.03 -2.05 10.23
C ILE A 140 0.98 -3.00 9.59
N GLY A 141 2.17 -3.14 10.20
CA GLY A 141 3.21 -4.03 9.67
C GLY A 141 2.81 -5.51 9.70
N LEU A 142 2.19 -5.98 10.78
CA LEU A 142 1.73 -7.36 10.90
C LEU A 142 0.60 -7.70 9.92
N VAL A 143 -0.41 -6.82 9.82
CA VAL A 143 -1.52 -6.99 8.88
C VAL A 143 -1.00 -7.00 7.45
N THR A 144 -0.10 -6.06 7.11
CA THR A 144 0.52 -6.00 5.78
C THR A 144 1.33 -7.26 5.48
N ALA A 145 2.15 -7.74 6.42
CA ALA A 145 2.93 -8.96 6.22
C ALA A 145 2.05 -10.19 5.97
N ALA A 146 0.99 -10.34 6.76
CA ALA A 146 0.05 -11.44 6.64
C ALA A 146 -0.71 -11.39 5.31
N LEU A 147 -1.22 -10.21 4.93
CA LEU A 147 -1.94 -10.02 3.68
C LEU A 147 -1.01 -10.22 2.48
N CYS A 148 0.18 -9.64 2.46
CA CYS A 148 1.13 -9.81 1.37
C CYS A 148 1.56 -11.27 1.20
N PHE A 149 1.84 -11.98 2.30
CA PHE A 149 2.11 -13.42 2.26
C PHE A 149 0.93 -14.19 1.63
N ALA A 150 -0.29 -13.96 2.11
CA ALA A 150 -1.49 -14.57 1.54
C ALA A 150 -1.68 -14.18 0.07
N GLY A 151 -1.38 -12.93 -0.30
CA GLY A 151 -1.47 -12.41 -1.66
C GLY A 151 -0.56 -13.16 -2.62
N VAL A 152 0.69 -13.41 -2.21
CA VAL A 152 1.62 -14.23 -3.00
C VAL A 152 1.08 -15.64 -3.23
N LEU A 153 0.51 -16.27 -2.19
CA LEU A 153 -0.08 -17.61 -2.31
C LEU A 153 -1.31 -17.63 -3.21
N ILE A 154 -2.23 -16.68 -3.03
CA ILE A 154 -3.44 -16.52 -3.85
C ILE A 154 -3.06 -16.28 -5.31
N GLY A 155 -2.08 -15.40 -5.55
CA GLY A 155 -1.52 -15.15 -6.87
C GLY A 155 -0.96 -16.43 -7.47
N ALA A 156 -0.14 -17.18 -6.73
CA ALA A 156 0.50 -18.41 -7.18
C ALA A 156 -0.50 -19.50 -7.59
N VAL A 157 -1.72 -19.48 -7.07
CA VAL A 157 -2.80 -20.39 -7.49
C VAL A 157 -3.53 -19.88 -8.73
N SER A 158 -3.61 -18.56 -8.94
CA SER A 158 -4.45 -17.92 -9.97
C SER A 158 -4.02 -18.18 -11.43
N GLY A 159 -2.79 -18.62 -11.69
CA GLY A 159 -2.37 -18.93 -13.07
C GLY A 159 -2.00 -17.67 -13.89
N ALA A 160 -1.04 -17.79 -14.80
CA ALA A 160 -0.43 -16.64 -15.50
C ALA A 160 -1.46 -15.80 -16.30
N ARG A 161 -2.50 -16.42 -16.86
CA ARG A 161 -3.55 -15.71 -17.63
C ARG A 161 -4.47 -14.85 -16.76
N ILE A 162 -4.76 -15.27 -15.53
CA ILE A 162 -5.57 -14.47 -14.58
C ILE A 162 -4.70 -13.40 -13.94
N GLY A 163 -3.43 -13.72 -13.65
CA GLY A 163 -2.42 -12.76 -13.17
C GLY A 163 -2.30 -11.53 -14.06
N ARG A 164 -2.09 -11.74 -15.37
CA ARG A 164 -1.98 -10.64 -16.34
C ARG A 164 -3.23 -9.75 -16.37
N LYS A 165 -4.43 -10.35 -16.28
CA LYS A 165 -5.69 -9.60 -16.24
C LYS A 165 -5.87 -8.84 -14.93
N ALA A 166 -5.50 -9.45 -13.80
CA ALA A 166 -5.58 -8.84 -12.48
C ALA A 166 -4.62 -7.66 -12.34
N GLU A 167 -3.42 -7.76 -12.92
CA GLU A 167 -2.42 -6.68 -12.91
C GLU A 167 -2.87 -5.46 -13.73
N ILE A 168 -3.39 -5.69 -14.94
CA ILE A 168 -3.98 -4.61 -15.76
C ILE A 168 -5.19 -3.99 -15.05
N ALA A 169 -6.09 -4.82 -14.51
CA ALA A 169 -7.29 -4.33 -13.82
C ALA A 169 -6.95 -3.52 -12.56
N GLY A 170 -5.98 -3.99 -11.77
CA GLY A 170 -5.48 -3.28 -10.58
C GLY A 170 -4.83 -1.96 -10.94
N GLY A 171 -3.99 -1.93 -11.98
CA GLY A 171 -3.37 -0.68 -12.45
C GLY A 171 -4.39 0.34 -12.98
N LEU A 172 -5.40 -0.11 -13.73
CA LEU A 172 -6.50 0.75 -14.19
C LEU A 172 -7.34 1.30 -13.03
N LEU A 173 -7.61 0.47 -12.02
CA LEU A 173 -8.35 0.88 -10.83
C LEU A 173 -7.58 1.95 -10.03
N LEU A 174 -6.26 1.77 -9.85
CA LEU A 174 -5.39 2.75 -9.19
C LEU A 174 -5.38 4.10 -9.92
N ILE A 175 -5.26 4.08 -11.26
CA ILE A 175 -5.35 5.30 -12.08
C ILE A 175 -6.72 5.98 -11.89
N ALA A 176 -7.80 5.20 -11.88
CA ALA A 176 -9.15 5.74 -11.69
C ALA A 176 -9.36 6.34 -10.29
N ILE A 177 -8.85 5.70 -9.24
CA ILE A 177 -8.91 6.22 -7.86
C ILE A 177 -8.10 7.51 -7.75
N GLY A 178 -6.88 7.55 -8.28
CA GLY A 178 -6.07 8.77 -8.31
C GLY A 178 -6.79 9.91 -9.04
N ALA A 179 -7.34 9.63 -10.22
CA ALA A 179 -8.09 10.62 -11.00
C ALA A 179 -9.33 11.13 -10.25
N LYS A 180 -10.05 10.26 -9.54
CA LYS A 180 -11.19 10.66 -8.70
C LYS A 180 -10.76 11.62 -7.60
N ILE A 181 -9.71 11.29 -6.85
CA ILE A 181 -9.19 12.13 -5.76
C ILE A 181 -8.80 13.52 -6.29
N TRP A 182 -8.13 13.57 -7.44
CA TRP A 182 -7.73 14.83 -8.07
C TRP A 182 -8.94 15.68 -8.49
N VAL A 183 -9.95 15.08 -9.13
CA VAL A 183 -11.16 15.78 -9.56
C VAL A 183 -12.00 16.25 -8.38
N GLU A 184 -12.16 15.42 -7.35
CA GLU A 184 -12.98 15.72 -6.18
C GLU A 184 -12.41 16.90 -5.39
N HIS A 185 -11.07 17.01 -5.28
CA HIS A 185 -10.44 18.18 -4.66
C HIS A 185 -10.38 19.42 -5.54
N GLN A 186 -10.19 19.29 -6.86
CA GLN A 186 -10.16 20.46 -7.76
C GLN A 186 -11.54 21.07 -8.02
N PHE A 187 -12.62 20.27 -7.97
CA PHE A 187 -13.97 20.71 -8.33
C PHE A 187 -14.97 20.77 -7.17
N PHE A 188 -14.76 20.03 -6.07
CA PHE A 188 -15.73 19.95 -4.96
C PHE A 188 -15.14 20.29 -3.57
N GLY A 189 -13.81 20.44 -3.45
CA GLY A 189 -13.13 20.82 -2.20
C GLY A 189 -12.67 22.28 -2.23
N GLY A 190 -13.60 23.21 -2.02
CA GLY A 190 -13.32 24.59 -1.62
C GLY A 190 -13.29 24.75 -0.11
#